data_AF-A0A1R1YE24-F1
#
_entry.id   AF-A0A1R1YE24-F1
#
_cell.length_a   1.000
_cell.length_b   1.000
_cell.length_c   1.000
_cell.angle_alpha   90.00
_cell.angle_beta   90.00
_cell.angle_gamma   90.00
#
_symmetry.space_group_name_H-M   'P 1'
#
loop_
_entity.id
_entity.type
_entity.pdbx_description
1 polymer ?
#
loop_
_entity_poly.entity_id
_entity_poly.type
_entity_poly.pdbx_seq_one_letter_code
_entity_poly.pdbx_strand_id
1 'polypeptide(L)'
;MKFFGFALSAITLTTLKLTNAFECGKIDVNGTTIDLTSIDKEFDANVENSTPPTKNKISYAFNPCKPLKQNSELPEADRCKKDAWACRTVTNFKNDESRIIEVSAIASEDKNNSPLVFYLVDEKNSNKSNFYFIFIALANIPT
;
A
#
# COMPACT_ATOMS: atom_id res chain seq x y z
N MET A 1 -1.82 -6.50 -52.88
CA MET A 1 -1.94 -7.19 -51.57
C MET A 1 -2.36 -6.16 -50.53
N LYS A 2 -3.53 -6.34 -49.89
CA LYS A 2 -4.07 -5.41 -48.89
C LYS A 2 -3.40 -5.71 -47.54
N PHE A 3 -2.63 -4.75 -47.01
CA PHE A 3 -2.06 -4.85 -45.66
C PHE A 3 -3.14 -4.54 -44.63
N PHE A 4 -3.55 -5.56 -43.87
CA PHE A 4 -4.35 -5.40 -42.66
C PHE A 4 -3.48 -4.76 -41.58
N GLY A 5 -3.75 -3.50 -41.26
CA GLY A 5 -3.14 -2.82 -40.12
C GLY A 5 -3.72 -3.38 -38.82
N PHE A 6 -2.88 -4.05 -38.02
CA PHE A 6 -3.18 -4.31 -36.62
C PHE A 6 -3.08 -2.98 -35.85
N ALA A 7 -4.20 -2.45 -35.41
CA ALA A 7 -4.24 -1.34 -34.47
C ALA A 7 -3.71 -1.83 -33.11
N LEU A 8 -2.45 -1.52 -32.81
CA LEU A 8 -1.88 -1.66 -31.49
C LEU A 8 -2.48 -0.55 -30.62
N SER A 9 -3.54 -0.84 -29.88
CA SER A 9 -4.08 0.08 -28.87
C SER A 9 -2.99 0.30 -27.81
N ALA A 10 -2.37 1.47 -27.82
CA ALA A 10 -1.38 1.86 -26.84
C ALA A 10 -2.11 2.20 -25.53
N ILE A 11 -2.05 1.31 -24.55
CA ILE A 11 -2.49 1.60 -23.18
C ILE A 11 -1.51 2.64 -22.61
N THR A 12 -1.92 3.90 -22.56
CA THR A 12 -1.13 5.00 -22.02
C THR A 12 -1.19 4.98 -20.49
N LEU A 13 -0.13 4.48 -19.85
CA LEU A 13 0.01 4.48 -18.40
C LEU A 13 0.38 5.90 -17.91
N THR A 14 -0.61 6.71 -17.54
CA THR A 14 -0.35 8.04 -16.96
C THR A 14 -0.01 7.90 -15.48
N THR A 15 1.22 8.28 -15.11
CA THR A 15 1.67 8.23 -13.71
C THR A 15 1.50 9.60 -13.06
N LEU A 16 0.44 9.78 -12.27
CA LEU A 16 0.32 10.95 -11.39
C LEU A 16 1.04 10.65 -10.07
N LYS A 17 2.10 11.40 -9.78
CA LYS A 17 2.72 11.42 -8.44
C LYS A 17 1.93 12.40 -7.58
N LEU A 18 1.03 11.91 -6.73
CA LEU A 18 0.48 12.73 -5.65
C LEU A 18 1.56 12.90 -4.58
N THR A 19 2.06 14.13 -4.41
CA THR A 19 3.15 14.46 -3.48
C THR A 19 2.65 15.00 -2.14
N ASN A 20 1.36 14.95 -1.87
CA ASN A 20 0.78 15.30 -0.57
C ASN A 20 -0.09 14.15 -0.10
N ALA A 21 -0.20 14.00 1.23
CA ALA A 21 -0.99 12.98 1.91
C ALA A 21 -2.22 12.61 1.07
N PHE A 22 -2.27 11.36 0.64
CA PHE A 22 -3.37 10.85 -0.17
C PHE A 22 -4.69 11.04 0.59
N GLU A 23 -5.44 12.08 0.23
CA GLU A 23 -6.71 12.39 0.86
C GLU A 23 -7.80 11.51 0.23
N CYS A 24 -8.05 10.35 0.84
CA CYS A 24 -9.02 9.36 0.36
C CYS A 24 -10.40 9.94 0.02
N GLY A 25 -10.83 11.05 0.62
CA GLY A 25 -12.14 11.62 0.36
C GLY A 25 -12.30 12.34 -0.99
N LYS A 26 -11.21 12.78 -1.63
CA LYS A 26 -11.29 13.61 -2.85
C LYS A 26 -10.11 13.36 -3.79
N ILE A 27 -10.15 12.23 -4.48
CA ILE A 27 -9.14 11.92 -5.49
C ILE A 27 -9.71 12.27 -6.86
N ASP A 28 -9.08 13.23 -7.54
CA ASP A 28 -9.42 13.56 -8.92
C ASP A 28 -8.70 12.60 -9.87
N VAL A 29 -9.49 11.77 -10.55
CA VAL A 29 -9.03 10.88 -11.61
C VAL A 29 -9.67 11.33 -12.93
N ASN A 30 -8.91 12.04 -13.75
CA ASN A 30 -9.34 12.51 -15.07
C ASN A 30 -10.66 13.32 -15.04
N GLY A 31 -10.80 14.25 -14.09
CA GLY A 31 -11.99 15.08 -13.91
C GLY A 31 -13.15 14.39 -13.18
N THR A 32 -12.97 13.14 -12.75
CA THR A 32 -13.92 12.41 -11.92
C THR A 32 -13.40 12.36 -10.49
N THR A 33 -14.16 12.92 -9.54
CA THR A 33 -13.84 12.80 -8.12
C THR A 33 -14.28 11.43 -7.61
N ILE A 34 -13.32 10.68 -7.04
CA ILE A 34 -13.54 9.36 -6.44
C ILE A 34 -13.31 9.47 -4.94
N ASP A 35 -14.25 8.92 -4.17
CA ASP A 35 -14.19 8.82 -2.72
C ASP A 35 -13.79 7.40 -2.31
N LEU A 36 -12.60 7.28 -1.71
CA LEU A 36 -12.00 6.07 -1.19
C LEU A 36 -12.06 5.99 0.34
N THR A 37 -12.88 6.81 1.02
CA THR A 37 -13.10 6.71 2.47
C THR A 37 -13.54 5.31 2.91
N SER A 38 -14.17 4.53 2.02
CA SER A 38 -14.54 3.14 2.28
C SER A 38 -13.35 2.21 2.60
N ILE A 39 -12.13 2.59 2.20
CA ILE A 39 -10.88 1.89 2.52
C ILE A 39 -10.02 2.61 3.57
N ASP A 40 -10.53 3.68 4.21
CA ASP A 40 -9.88 4.33 5.36
C ASP A 40 -10.02 3.49 6.63
N LYS A 41 -9.29 2.39 6.65
CA LYS A 41 -9.15 1.50 7.78
C LYS A 41 -7.77 0.87 7.80
N GLU A 42 -7.41 0.37 8.96
CA GLU A 42 -6.20 -0.43 9.12
C GLU A 42 -6.47 -1.85 8.60
N PHE A 43 -5.51 -2.36 7.85
CA PHE A 43 -5.47 -3.71 7.33
C PHE A 43 -4.27 -4.42 7.91
N ASP A 44 -4.46 -5.67 8.31
CA ASP A 44 -3.42 -6.50 8.90
C ASP A 44 -3.25 -7.80 8.12
N ALA A 45 -2.00 -8.18 7.88
CA ALA A 45 -1.63 -9.48 7.33
C ALA A 45 -0.53 -10.10 8.19
N ASN A 46 -0.63 -11.40 8.43
CA ASN A 46 0.31 -12.13 9.28
C ASN A 46 0.86 -13.33 8.52
N VAL A 47 2.17 -13.53 8.62
CA VAL A 47 2.88 -14.71 8.10
C VAL A 47 3.68 -15.31 9.25
N GLU A 48 3.55 -16.62 9.46
CA GLU A 48 4.31 -17.34 10.48
C GLU A 48 5.31 -18.29 9.85
N ASN A 49 6.55 -18.24 10.32
CA ASN A 49 7.64 -19.14 9.93
C ASN A 49 8.14 -19.89 11.17
N SER A 50 8.09 -21.22 11.14
CA SER A 50 8.52 -22.06 12.26
C SER A 50 9.89 -22.67 11.98
N THR A 51 10.86 -22.37 12.83
CA THR A 51 12.20 -22.98 12.81
C THR A 51 12.52 -23.47 14.23
N PRO A 52 12.18 -24.73 14.56
CA PRO A 52 12.35 -25.25 15.92
C PRO A 52 13.75 -24.96 16.48
N PRO A 53 13.85 -24.49 17.75
CA PRO A 53 12.79 -24.39 18.75
C PRO A 53 11.97 -23.08 18.70
N THR A 54 12.16 -22.25 17.67
CA THR A 54 11.57 -20.89 17.59
C THR A 54 10.47 -20.77 16.54
N LYS A 55 9.64 -19.73 16.67
CA LYS A 55 8.69 -19.29 15.65
C LYS A 55 8.87 -17.80 15.40
N ASN A 56 8.76 -17.36 14.16
CA ASN A 56 8.76 -15.95 13.80
C ASN A 56 7.39 -15.59 13.23
N LYS A 57 6.73 -14.59 13.82
CA LYS A 57 5.53 -13.97 13.26
C LYS A 57 5.92 -12.66 12.60
N ILE A 58 5.69 -12.57 11.30
CA ILE A 58 5.86 -11.36 10.51
C ILE A 58 4.47 -10.74 10.36
N SER A 59 4.27 -9.58 10.96
CA SER A 59 3.01 -8.84 10.93
C SER A 59 3.17 -7.61 10.03
N TYR A 60 2.23 -7.40 9.14
CA TYR A 60 2.13 -6.24 8.27
C TYR A 60 0.86 -5.48 8.64
N ALA A 61 1.00 -4.22 8.99
CA ALA A 61 -0.13 -3.31 9.22
C ALA A 61 -0.05 -2.17 8.20
N PHE A 62 -1.17 -1.77 7.61
CA PHE A 62 -1.20 -0.59 6.74
C PHE A 62 -2.56 0.10 6.73
N ASN A 63 -2.56 1.43 6.55
CA ASN A 63 -3.74 2.22 6.26
C ASN A 63 -3.47 3.05 5.00
N PRO A 64 -4.28 2.89 3.93
CA PRO A 64 -4.06 3.60 2.67
C PRO A 64 -4.29 5.12 2.73
N CYS A 65 -5.00 5.62 3.74
CA CYS A 65 -5.54 6.98 3.79
C CYS A 65 -4.85 7.88 4.83
N LYS A 66 -4.18 7.30 5.81
CA LYS A 66 -3.55 8.03 6.91
C LYS A 66 -2.44 7.20 7.57
N PRO A 67 -1.53 7.85 8.31
CA PRO A 67 -0.58 7.14 9.16
C PRO A 67 -1.27 6.20 10.16
N LEU A 68 -0.58 5.08 10.46
CA LEU A 68 -0.99 4.08 11.42
C LEU A 68 -1.04 4.66 12.84
N LYS A 69 -2.01 4.19 13.64
CA LYS A 69 -2.06 4.53 15.05
C LYS A 69 -0.85 3.97 15.78
N GLN A 70 -0.25 4.80 16.63
CA GLN A 70 0.88 4.40 17.46
C GLN A 70 0.41 3.53 18.63
N ASN A 71 1.06 2.38 18.83
CA ASN A 71 0.84 1.56 20.01
C ASN A 71 1.71 2.08 21.18
N SER A 72 1.08 2.80 22.11
CA SER A 72 1.74 3.38 23.28
C SER A 72 2.19 2.34 24.32
N GLU A 73 1.73 1.10 24.24
CA GLU A 73 2.09 0.03 25.17
C GLU A 73 3.47 -0.58 24.87
N LEU A 74 3.96 -0.43 23.62
CA LEU A 74 5.28 -0.90 23.21
C LEU A 74 6.38 0.13 23.57
N PRO A 75 7.63 -0.27 23.82
CA PRO A 75 8.76 0.66 23.86
C PRO A 75 8.94 1.42 22.54
N GLU A 76 9.48 2.64 22.55
CA GLU A 76 9.63 3.46 21.34
C GLU A 76 10.47 2.76 20.24
N ALA A 77 11.50 2.00 20.63
CA ALA A 77 12.33 1.24 19.70
C ALA A 77 11.59 0.09 18.98
N ASP A 78 10.49 -0.39 19.58
CA ASP A 78 9.65 -1.47 19.04
C ASP A 78 8.39 -0.93 18.34
N ARG A 79 8.28 0.39 18.17
CA ARG A 79 7.16 1.05 17.47
C ARG A 79 7.53 1.35 16.04
N CYS A 80 6.51 1.29 15.18
CA CYS A 80 6.60 1.84 13.83
C CYS A 80 6.80 3.35 13.89
N LYS A 81 7.46 3.92 12.88
CA LYS A 81 7.63 5.38 12.74
C LYS A 81 6.27 6.09 12.81
N LYS A 82 6.22 7.28 13.42
CA LYS A 82 4.97 8.02 13.70
C LYS A 82 4.17 8.38 12.45
N ASP A 83 4.86 8.60 11.34
CA ASP A 83 4.33 8.92 10.02
C ASP A 83 4.26 7.68 9.10
N ALA A 84 4.34 6.47 9.64
CA ALA A 84 4.26 5.25 8.85
C ALA A 84 2.81 4.96 8.44
N TRP A 85 2.57 4.83 7.14
CA TRP A 85 1.30 4.39 6.55
C TRP A 85 1.24 2.87 6.44
N ALA A 86 2.41 2.24 6.37
CA ALA A 86 2.56 0.79 6.39
C ALA A 86 3.79 0.38 7.20
N CYS A 87 3.66 -0.70 7.96
CA CYS A 87 4.69 -1.16 8.86
C CYS A 87 4.79 -2.68 8.86
N ARG A 88 6.03 -3.17 8.93
CA ARG A 88 6.38 -4.57 9.15
C ARG A 88 6.97 -4.73 10.54
N THR A 89 6.45 -5.69 11.29
CA THR A 89 6.98 -6.09 12.60
C THR A 89 7.31 -7.57 12.58
N VAL A 90 8.50 -7.95 13.03
CA VAL A 90 8.90 -9.34 13.20
C VAL A 90 9.02 -9.65 14.68
N THR A 91 8.19 -10.58 15.14
CA THR A 91 8.20 -11.08 16.51
C THR A 91 8.75 -12.49 16.54
N ASN A 92 9.83 -12.70 17.29
CA ASN A 92 10.40 -14.01 17.56
C ASN A 92 9.80 -14.57 18.85
N PHE A 93 9.36 -15.83 18.78
CA PHE A 93 8.83 -16.60 19.89
C PHE A 93 9.76 -17.76 20.21
N LYS A 94 10.12 -17.92 21.48
CA LYS A 94 10.91 -19.04 21.99
C LYS A 94 10.40 -19.39 23.38
N ASN A 95 9.98 -20.65 23.58
CA ASN A 95 9.46 -21.12 24.87
C ASN A 95 8.38 -20.19 25.47
N ASP A 96 7.42 -19.76 24.64
CA ASP A 96 6.33 -18.84 24.98
C ASP A 96 6.74 -17.41 25.38
N GLU A 97 8.03 -17.09 25.36
CA GLU A 97 8.52 -15.71 25.42
C GLU A 97 8.55 -15.10 24.02
N SER A 98 8.10 -13.85 23.91
CA SER A 98 8.09 -13.11 22.65
C SER A 98 8.97 -11.87 22.74
N ARG A 99 9.68 -11.58 21.65
CA ARG A 99 10.42 -10.33 21.48
C ARG A 99 10.26 -9.81 20.07
N ILE A 100 10.05 -8.50 19.95
CA ILE A 100 10.15 -7.83 18.65
C ILE A 100 11.64 -7.78 18.31
N ILE A 101 11.99 -8.29 17.14
CA ILE A 101 13.38 -8.36 16.65
C ILE A 101 13.61 -7.45 15.46
N GLU A 102 12.54 -6.97 14.83
CA GLU A 102 12.61 -6.06 13.70
C GLU A 102 11.32 -5.24 13.59
N VAL A 103 11.47 -3.95 13.34
CA VAL A 103 10.38 -3.04 12.97
C VAL A 103 10.86 -2.21 11.80
N SER A 104 10.06 -2.11 10.76
CA SER A 104 10.38 -1.33 9.56
C SER A 104 9.14 -0.63 9.01
N ALA A 105 9.28 0.67 8.74
CA ALA A 105 8.26 1.41 8.00
C ALA A 105 8.41 1.08 6.51
N ILE A 106 7.41 0.42 5.95
CA ILE A 106 7.34 0.12 4.51
C ILE A 106 7.00 1.40 3.76
N ALA A 107 5.95 2.09 4.21
CA ALA A 107 5.55 3.37 3.64
C ALA A 107 5.50 4.46 4.71
N SER A 108 6.03 5.63 4.39
CA SER A 108 6.09 6.81 5.26
C SER A 108 6.11 8.09 4.43
N GLU A 109 5.99 9.25 5.08
CA GLU A 109 6.07 10.56 4.40
C GLU A 109 7.49 10.88 3.89
N ASP A 110 8.46 9.99 4.09
CA ASP A 110 9.80 10.12 3.53
C ASP A 110 9.74 10.01 2.00
N LYS A 111 10.48 10.87 1.29
CA LYS A 111 10.43 11.01 -0.18
C LYS A 111 10.63 9.73 -0.98
N ASN A 112 11.25 8.71 -0.40
CA ASN A 112 11.51 7.42 -1.04
C ASN A 112 10.46 6.35 -0.74
N ASN A 113 9.64 6.55 0.31
CA ASN A 113 8.69 5.56 0.83
C ASN A 113 7.23 6.06 0.80
N SER A 114 6.97 7.17 0.11
CA SER A 114 5.61 7.71 0.01
C SER A 114 4.70 6.76 -0.79
N PRO A 115 3.44 6.57 -0.36
CA PRO A 115 2.47 5.79 -1.12
C PRO A 115 2.23 6.44 -2.49
N LEU A 116 2.18 5.61 -3.53
CA LEU A 116 1.90 6.04 -4.90
C LEU A 116 0.53 5.52 -5.31
N VAL A 117 -0.24 6.36 -5.99
CA VAL A 117 -1.54 5.97 -6.53
C VAL A 117 -1.51 6.06 -8.04
N PHE A 118 -1.86 4.94 -8.67
CA PHE A 118 -1.93 4.83 -10.13
C PHE A 118 -3.35 4.43 -10.51
N TYR A 119 -3.79 4.87 -11.69
CA TYR A 119 -5.06 4.42 -12.23
C TYR A 119 -4.93 3.96 -13.68
N LEU A 120 -5.75 2.98 -14.04
CA LEU A 120 -5.96 2.56 -15.43
C LEU A 120 -7.34 3.04 -15.87
N VAL A 121 -7.39 3.59 -17.07
CA VAL A 121 -8.65 3.89 -17.77
C VAL A 121 -8.81 2.86 -18.88
N ASP A 122 -9.87 2.07 -18.82
CA ASP A 122 -10.28 1.25 -19.96
C ASP A 122 -11.20 2.08 -20.87
N GLU A 123 -10.64 2.68 -21.93
CA GLU A 123 -11.42 3.37 -22.97
C GLU A 123 -12.09 2.37 -23.91
N LYS A 124 -13.03 1.56 -23.41
CA LYS A 124 -13.88 0.75 -24.30
C LYS A 124 -14.99 1.61 -24.89
N ASN A 125 -14.84 1.84 -26.19
CA ASN A 125 -15.74 2.53 -27.09
C ASN A 125 -17.24 2.14 -26.88
N SER A 126 -18.08 3.17 -26.79
CA SER A 126 -19.53 3.16 -27.11
C SER A 126 -20.55 2.54 -26.14
N ASN A 127 -20.28 2.34 -24.86
CA ASN A 127 -21.37 2.22 -23.87
C ASN A 127 -20.97 2.62 -22.43
N LYS A 128 -20.98 3.94 -22.19
CA LYS A 128 -21.37 4.66 -20.97
C LYS A 128 -20.86 4.25 -19.57
N SER A 129 -19.80 3.46 -19.44
CA SER A 129 -19.13 3.27 -18.13
C SER A 129 -17.63 3.25 -18.29
N ASN A 130 -16.96 4.35 -17.95
CA ASN A 130 -15.52 4.36 -17.76
C ASN A 130 -15.21 3.53 -16.50
N PHE A 131 -14.42 2.47 -16.66
CA PHE A 131 -13.92 1.70 -15.51
C PHE A 131 -12.56 2.24 -15.10
N TYR A 132 -12.44 2.67 -13.84
CA TYR A 132 -11.19 3.13 -13.25
C TYR A 132 -10.66 2.05 -12.30
N PHE A 133 -9.49 1.51 -12.58
CA PHE A 133 -8.78 0.64 -11.63
C PHE A 133 -7.77 1.47 -10.87
N ILE A 134 -7.93 1.62 -9.56
CA ILE A 134 -7.00 2.37 -8.71
C ILE A 134 -6.08 1.40 -7.98
N PHE A 135 -4.77 1.58 -8.15
CA PHE A 135 -3.73 0.83 -7.47
C PHE A 135 -3.00 1.73 -6.49
N ILE A 136 -2.93 1.31 -5.23
CA ILE A 136 -2.15 1.99 -4.19
C ILE A 136 -0.91 1.14 -3.96
N ALA A 137 0.25 1.66 -4.36
CA ALA A 137 1.54 1.02 -4.13
C ALA A 137 2.20 1.63 -2.90
N LEU A 138 2.53 0.78 -1.94
CA LEU A 138 3.38 1.13 -0.81
C LEU A 138 4.82 0.88 -1.27
N ALA A 139 5.62 1.94 -1.34
CA ALA A 139 7.00 1.84 -1.79
C ALA A 139 7.82 0.90 -0.88
N ASN A 140 8.83 0.22 -1.43
CA ASN A 140 9.79 -0.63 -0.71
C ASN A 140 9.19 -1.73 0.19
N ILE A 141 8.55 -2.74 -0.39
CA ILE A 141 8.46 -4.05 0.26
C ILE A 141 9.84 -4.70 0.08
N PRO A 142 10.68 -4.84 1.13
CA PRO A 142 11.92 -5.61 1.00
C PRO A 142 11.55 -7.05 0.63
N THR A 143 11.99 -7.49 -0.56
CA THR A 143 11.94 -8.89 -1.00
C THR A 143 12.92 -9.74 -0.22
#